data_AF-A0A948W9A3-F1
#
_entry.id   AF-A0A948W9A3-F1
#
_cell.length_a   1.000
_cell.length_b   1.000
_cell.length_c   1.000
_cell.angle_alpha   90.00
_cell.angle_beta   90.00
_cell.angle_gamma   90.00
#
_symmetry.space_group_name_H-M   'P 1'
#
loop_
_entity.id
_entity.type
_entity.pdbx_description
1 polymer ?
#
loop_
_entity_poly.entity_id
_entity_poly.type
_entity_poly.pdbx_seq_one_letter_code
_entity_poly.pdbx_strand_id
1 'polypeptide(L)' 'MSLPVYIMLFAGLVFFAIATVAAFSWAAKAGQFRRPREAALSIFDSAEPVGLATDAFADKRDTRRHRAAGRSLS' A
#
# COMPACT_ATOMS: atom_id res chain seq x y z
N MET A 1 33.80 9.84 3.88
CA MET A 1 32.93 9.36 4.97
C MET A 1 33.81 8.95 6.14
N SER A 2 33.38 9.18 7.39
CA SER A 2 34.16 8.89 8.59
C SER A 2 33.90 7.46 9.11
N LEU A 3 34.87 6.87 9.82
CA LEU A 3 34.76 5.52 10.40
C LEU A 3 33.45 5.29 11.20
N PRO A 4 32.98 6.24 12.03
CA PRO A 4 31.72 6.07 12.76
C PRO A 4 30.50 5.87 11.86
N VAL A 5 30.48 6.51 10.68
CA VAL A 5 29.38 6.35 9.72
C VAL A 5 29.33 4.92 9.20
N TYR A 6 30.48 4.32 8.88
CA TYR A 6 30.53 2.92 8.44
C TYR A 6 30.08 1.95 9.53
N ILE A 7 30.49 2.17 10.78
CA ILE A 7 30.05 1.36 11.92
C ILE A 7 28.54 1.43 12.07
N MET A 8 27.96 2.63 12.00
CA MET A 8 26.54 2.85 12.18
C MET A 8 25.72 2.20 11.05
N LEU A 9 26.19 2.27 9.81
CA LEU A 9 25.56 1.61 8.66
C LEU A 9 25.63 0.08 8.80
N PHE A 10 26.79 -0.46 9.17
CA PHE A 10 26.95 -1.91 9.34
C PHE A 10 26.11 -2.45 10.50
N ALA A 11 26.12 -1.75 11.64
CA ALA A 11 25.32 -2.10 12.81
C ALA A 11 23.82 -2.06 12.47
N GLY A 12 23.37 -1.03 11.75
CA GLY A 12 22.00 -0.93 11.26
C GLY A 12 21.64 -2.11 10.35
N LEU A 13 22.50 -2.43 9.37
CA LEU A 13 22.28 -3.54 8.45
C LEU A 13 22.13 -4.87 9.20
N VAL A 14 23.04 -5.17 10.12
CA VAL A 14 23.01 -6.40 10.92
C VAL A 14 21.76 -6.44 11.81
N PHE A 15 21.45 -5.33 12.48
CA PHE A 15 20.27 -5.24 13.33
C PHE A 15 18.97 -5.49 12.56
N PHE A 16 18.78 -4.82 11.42
CA PHE A 16 17.57 -5.01 10.61
C PHE A 16 17.50 -6.39 9.98
N ALA A 17 18.62 -7.01 9.59
CA ALA A 17 18.63 -8.38 9.10
C ALA A 17 18.14 -9.36 10.18
N ILE A 18 18.68 -9.25 11.40
CA ILE A 18 18.27 -10.09 12.54
C ILE A 18 16.80 -9.85 12.87
N ALA A 19 16.38 -8.57 12.97
CA ALA A 19 15.01 -8.20 13.28
C ALA A 19 14.02 -8.75 12.23
N THR A 20 14.38 -8.70 10.94
CA THR A 20 13.54 -9.20 9.84
C THR A 20 13.34 -10.72 9.96
N VAL A 21 14.41 -11.47 10.16
CA VAL A 21 14.32 -12.94 10.32
C VAL A 21 13.53 -13.31 11.57
N ALA A 22 13.75 -12.61 12.68
CA ALA A 22 13.03 -12.83 13.93
C ALA A 22 11.52 -12.54 13.77
N ALA A 23 11.17 -11.39 13.18
CA ALA A 23 9.79 -10.99 12.92
C ALA A 23 9.08 -11.96 11.97
N PHE A 24 9.75 -12.36 10.89
CA PHE A 24 9.21 -13.33 9.94
C PHE A 24 8.99 -14.71 10.59
N SER A 25 9.96 -15.17 11.39
CA SER A 25 9.86 -16.43 12.13
C SER A 25 8.73 -16.40 13.15
N TRP A 26 8.55 -15.28 13.84
CA TRP A 26 7.42 -15.07 14.74
C TRP A 26 6.09 -15.07 13.99
N ALA A 27 5.97 -14.35 12.88
CA ALA A 27 4.74 -14.29 12.08
C ALA A 27 4.33 -15.68 11.57
N ALA A 28 5.31 -16.48 11.14
CA ALA A 28 5.08 -17.87 10.75
C ALA A 28 4.55 -18.72 11.91
N LYS A 29 5.19 -18.64 13.08
CA LYS A 29 4.77 -19.39 14.30
C LYS A 29 3.42 -18.92 14.84
N ALA A 30 3.16 -17.62 14.80
CA ALA A 30 1.89 -17.01 15.20
C ALA A 30 0.75 -17.35 14.22
N GLY A 31 1.07 -17.96 13.08
CA GLY A 31 0.08 -18.39 12.12
C GLY A 31 -0.52 -17.27 11.28
N GLN A 32 0.18 -16.13 11.17
CA GLN A 32 -0.25 -14.99 10.34
C GLN A 32 -0.46 -15.40 8.87
N PHE A 33 0.21 -16.45 8.41
CA PHE A 33 0.08 -17.00 7.07
C PHE A 33 -0.91 -18.18 6.94
N ARG A 34 -1.66 -18.55 8.01
CA ARG A 34 -2.54 -19.73 7.98
C ARG A 34 -3.75 -19.57 7.05
N ARG A 35 -4.25 -18.34 6.90
CA ARG A 35 -5.50 -18.07 6.16
C ARG A 35 -5.36 -16.84 5.25
N PRO A 36 -4.49 -16.90 4.24
CA PRO A 36 -4.16 -15.75 3.39
C PRO A 36 -5.38 -15.23 2.62
N ARG A 37 -6.30 -16.13 2.21
CA ARG A 37 -7.52 -15.75 1.51
C ARG A 37 -8.48 -14.94 2.37
N GLU A 38 -8.66 -15.34 3.63
CA GLU A 38 -9.54 -14.61 4.58
C GLU A 38 -8.93 -13.26 4.94
N ALA A 39 -7.61 -13.21 5.13
CA ALA A 39 -6.90 -11.95 5.36
C ALA A 39 -6.98 -10.99 4.16
N ALA A 40 -6.95 -11.49 2.93
CA ALA A 40 -7.13 -10.65 1.74
C ALA A 40 -8.55 -10.09 1.62
N LEU A 41 -9.54 -10.77 2.22
CA LEU A 41 -10.93 -10.35 2.23
C LEU A 41 -11.26 -9.36 3.37
N SER A 42 -10.37 -9.20 4.36
CA SER A 42 -10.67 -8.40 5.56
C SER A 42 -10.74 -6.90 5.32
N ILE A 43 -10.23 -6.43 4.18
CA ILE A 43 -10.31 -5.01 3.78
C ILE A 43 -11.68 -4.66 3.20
N PHE A 44 -12.46 -5.66 2.77
CA PHE A 44 -13.78 -5.47 2.18
C PHE A 44 -14.83 -5.62 3.28
N ASP A 45 -15.74 -4.65 3.35
CA ASP A 45 -16.93 -4.80 4.20
C ASP A 45 -17.91 -5.79 3.57
N SER A 46 -18.87 -6.27 4.36
CA SER A 46 -19.84 -7.29 3.95
C SER A 46 -20.70 -6.92 2.73
N ALA A 47 -20.78 -5.62 2.42
CA ALA A 47 -21.51 -5.09 1.27
C ALA A 47 -20.63 -4.79 0.05
N GLU A 48 -19.29 -4.84 0.17
CA GLU A 48 -18.39 -4.47 -0.91
C GLU A 48 -18.15 -5.64 -1.90
N PRO A 49 -18.24 -5.40 -3.22
CA PRO A 49 -18.04 -6.43 -4.21
C PRO A 49 -16.54 -6.74 -4.40
N VAL A 50 -16.15 -7.97 -4.09
CA VAL A 50 -14.77 -8.44 -4.28
C VAL A 50 -14.51 -8.75 -5.76
N GLY A 51 -13.44 -8.18 -6.31
CA GLY A 51 -13.01 -8.43 -7.69
C GLY A 51 -13.71 -7.57 -8.76
N LEU A 52 -14.54 -6.61 -8.35
CA LEU A 52 -15.09 -5.59 -9.24
C LEU A 52 -14.44 -4.23 -8.94
N ALA A 53 -14.04 -3.52 -10.00
CA ALA A 53 -13.55 -2.16 -9.86
C ALA A 53 -14.74 -1.24 -9.52
N THR A 54 -14.76 -0.71 -8.30
CA THR A 54 -15.79 0.21 -7.80
C THR A 54 -15.40 1.68 -7.90
N ASP A 55 -14.11 2.00 -8.11
CA ASP A 55 -13.67 3.38 -8.24
C ASP A 55 -14.08 3.95 -9.61
N ALA A 56 -15.02 4.89 -9.58
CA ALA A 56 -15.41 5.67 -10.75
C ALA A 56 -14.43 6.84 -10.89
N PHE A 57 -13.35 6.62 -11.64
CA PHE A 57 -12.50 7.74 -12.07
C PHE A 57 -13.35 8.73 -12.85
N ALA A 58 -13.35 10.01 -12.42
CA ALA A 58 -14.06 11.06 -13.12
C ALA A 58 -13.71 11.05 -14.62
N ASP A 59 -14.70 10.78 -15.47
CA ASP A 59 -14.51 10.76 -16.91
C ASP A 59 -14.05 12.16 -17.37
N LYS A 60 -12.87 12.22 -17.99
CA LYS A 60 -12.27 13.48 -18.50
C LYS A 60 -13.15 14.20 -19.52
N ARG A 61 -14.26 13.60 -19.96
CA ARG A 61 -15.24 14.21 -20.86
C ARG A 61 -16.03 15.34 -20.20
N ASP A 62 -16.23 15.31 -18.89
CA ASP A 62 -17.07 16.34 -18.22
C ASP A 62 -16.32 17.68 -18.05
N THR A 63 -14.98 17.63 -17.97
CA THR A 63 -14.15 18.84 -17.85
C THR A 63 -14.18 19.70 -19.12
N ARG A 64 -14.41 19.13 -20.32
CA ARG A 64 -14.51 19.92 -21.57
C ARG A 64 -15.83 20.68 -21.68
N ARG A 65 -16.93 20.12 -21.18
CA ARG A 65 -18.25 20.78 -21.24
C ARG A 65 -18.31 22.01 -20.34
N HIS A 66 -17.79 21.92 -19.12
CA HIS A 66 -17.70 23.08 -18.22
C HIS A 66 -16.77 24.19 -18.73
N ARG A 67 -15.66 23.85 -19.41
CA ARG A 67 -14.75 24.85 -19.99
C ARG A 67 -15.27 25.50 -21.28
N ALA A 68 -16.11 24.81 -22.04
CA ALA A 68 -16.76 25.35 -23.23
C ALA A 68 -17.93 26.27 -22.87
N ALA A 69 -18.73 25.93 -21.86
CA ALA A 69 -19.83 26.76 -21.38
C ALA A 69 -19.36 28.09 -20.74
N GLY A 70 -18.15 28.13 -20.16
CA GLY A 70 -17.55 29.37 -19.65
C GLY A 70 -16.96 30.29 -20.72
N ARG A 71 -16.91 29.88 -22.00
CA ARG A 71 -16.38 30.67 -23.12
C ARG A 71 -17.45 31.27 -24.03
N SER A 72 -18.72 30.94 -23.84
CA SER A 72 -19.83 31.49 -24.64
C SER A 72 -20.54 32.69 -24.00
N LEU A 73 -19.98 33.24 -22.91
CA LEU A 73 -20.54 34.37 -22.16
C LEU A 73 -19.57 35.57 -22.08
N SER A 74 -18.55 35.63 -22.93
CA SER A 74 -17.63 36.76 -23.11
C SER A 74 -17.67 37.24 -24.55
#